data_AF-A0A5C6M530-F1
#
_entry.id   AF-A0A5C6M530-F1
#
_cell.length_a   1.000
_cell.length_b   1.000
_cell.length_c   1.000
_cell.angle_alpha   90.00
_cell.angle_beta   90.00
_cell.angle_gamma   90.00
#
_symmetry.space_group_name_H-M   'P 1'
#
loop_
_entity.id
_entity.type
_entity.pdbx_description
1 polymer ?
#
loop_
_entity_poly.entity_id
_entity_poly.type
_entity_poly.pdbx_seq_one_letter_code
_entity_poly.pdbx_strand_id
1 'polypeptide(L)' 'MQPTKKTAKKGGKQLGADFILSGNITSNVHKMDEKKTVTYQTNLTLTNVETFEYEWSTKYEIKKTFKRSGAGW' A
#
# COMPACT_ATOMS: atom_id res chain seq x y z
N MET A 1 -38.70 9.67 25.34
CA MET A 1 -37.68 8.84 24.67
C MET A 1 -36.32 9.47 24.90
N GLN A 2 -35.43 8.82 25.65
CA GLN A 2 -34.07 9.32 25.89
C GLN A 2 -33.17 8.91 24.71
N PRO A 3 -32.35 9.80 24.13
CA PRO A 3 -31.36 9.38 23.14
C PRO A 3 -30.29 8.54 23.85
N THR A 4 -30.14 7.30 23.40
CA THR A 4 -29.17 6.32 23.87
C THR A 4 -27.74 6.83 23.66
N LYS A 5 -27.13 7.31 24.74
CA LYS A 5 -25.70 7.64 24.85
C LYS A 5 -24.82 6.39 24.65
N LYS A 6 -24.56 5.93 23.42
CA LYS A 6 -23.52 4.91 23.17
C LYS A 6 -22.73 5.02 21.85
N THR A 7 -22.86 6.11 21.09
CA THR A 7 -22.06 6.29 19.83
C THR A 7 -21.07 7.45 19.89
N ALA A 8 -20.89 8.09 21.05
CA ALA A 8 -19.81 9.06 21.23
C ALA A 8 -18.62 8.39 21.94
N LYS A 9 -17.63 7.94 21.16
CA LYS A 9 -16.31 7.51 21.66
C LYS A 9 -15.73 8.72 22.46
N LYS A 10 -15.52 8.55 23.77
CA LYS A 10 -15.00 9.59 24.67
C LYS A 10 -13.66 10.15 24.16
N GLY A 11 -13.46 11.46 24.32
CA GLY A 11 -12.28 12.20 23.88
C GLY A 11 -10.97 11.52 24.31
N GLY A 12 -10.03 11.41 23.36
CA GLY A 12 -8.83 10.57 23.42
C GLY A 12 -8.83 9.47 22.36
N LYS A 13 -10.00 9.05 21.87
CA LYS A 13 -10.20 8.09 20.77
C LYS A 13 -10.36 8.76 19.40
N GLN A 14 -9.46 9.69 19.07
CA GLN A 14 -9.59 10.49 17.84
C GLN A 14 -9.31 9.70 16.54
N LEU A 15 -9.07 8.39 16.63
CA LEU A 15 -8.96 7.52 15.46
C LEU A 15 -10.13 6.53 15.52
N GLY A 16 -11.19 6.83 14.76
CA GLY A 16 -12.35 5.95 14.59
C GLY A 16 -12.07 4.68 13.77
N ALA A 17 -10.80 4.38 13.46
CA ALA A 17 -10.38 3.25 12.63
C ALA A 17 -9.88 2.09 13.50
N ASP A 18 -10.37 0.88 13.24
CA ASP A 18 -10.00 -0.34 13.98
C ASP A 18 -8.69 -0.96 13.43
N PHE A 19 -8.33 -0.63 12.18
CA PHE A 19 -7.10 -1.08 11.53
C PHE A 19 -6.37 0.07 10.82
N ILE A 20 -5.04 -0.02 10.77
CA ILE A 20 -4.15 0.85 9.98
C ILE A 20 -3.57 0.02 8.84
N LEU A 21 -3.81 0.46 7.60
CA LEU A 21 -3.11 -0.05 6.42
C LEU A 21 -1.86 0.82 6.18
N SER A 22 -0.68 0.23 6.37
CA SER A 22 0.60 0.86 6.09
C SER A 22 1.28 0.16 4.92
N GLY A 23 2.10 0.89 4.16
CA GLY A 23 2.80 0.27 3.04
C GLY A 23 3.78 1.18 2.34
N ASN A 24 4.59 0.58 1.46
CA ASN A 24 5.54 1.28 0.63
C ASN A 24 5.43 0.81 -0.81
N ILE A 25 5.59 1.76 -1.74
CA ILE A 25 5.69 1.48 -3.17
C ILE A 25 7.08 1.90 -3.62
N THR A 26 7.81 0.98 -4.23
CA THR A 26 9.13 1.23 -4.81
C THR A 26 9.13 0.95 -6.30
N SER A 27 9.88 1.74 -7.05
CA SER A 27 10.15 1.51 -8.47
C SER A 27 11.63 1.32 -8.70
N ASN A 28 12.01 0.22 -9.34
CA ASN A 28 13.39 -0.03 -9.77
C ASN A 28 13.44 -0.07 -11.30
N VAL A 29 14.36 0.71 -11.88
CA VAL A 29 14.56 0.77 -13.33
C VAL A 29 15.85 0.03 -13.67
N HIS A 30 15.72 -1.09 -14.39
CA HIS A 30 16.83 -1.83 -14.94
C HIS A 30 16.96 -1.53 -16.43
N LYS A 31 18.10 -1.01 -16.87
CA LYS A 31 18.41 -0.79 -18.30
C LYS A 31 19.52 -1.74 -18.71
N MET A 32 19.27 -2.53 -19.74
CA MET A 32 20.26 -3.42 -20.35
C MET A 32 20.14 -3.26 -21.86
N ASP A 33 21.14 -2.64 -22.47
CA ASP A 33 21.19 -2.27 -23.89
C ASP A 33 19.91 -1.54 -24.36
N GLU A 34 19.20 -2.11 -25.33
CA GLU A 34 17.96 -1.56 -25.90
C GLU A 34 16.69 -1.91 -25.11
N LYS A 35 16.83 -2.64 -24.00
CA LYS A 35 15.73 -3.08 -23.15
C LYS A 35 15.73 -2.31 -21.83
N LYS A 36 14.59 -1.71 -21.51
CA LYS A 36 14.33 -1.08 -20.22
C LYS A 36 13.26 -1.88 -19.49
N THR A 37 13.57 -2.42 -18.33
CA THR A 37 12.60 -3.06 -17.44
C THR A 37 12.34 -2.16 -16.25
N VAL A 38 11.07 -1.89 -15.94
CA VAL A 38 10.65 -1.17 -14.74
C VAL A 38 9.90 -2.15 -13.85
N THR A 39 10.39 -2.36 -12.64
CA THR A 39 9.77 -3.19 -11.63
C THR A 39 9.12 -2.28 -10.59
N TYR A 40 7.82 -2.48 -10.36
CA TYR A 40 7.09 -1.84 -9.27
C TYR A 40 6.86 -2.89 -8.19
N GLN A 41 7.29 -2.61 -6.98
CA GLN A 41 7.03 -3.44 -5.80
C GLN A 41 6.16 -2.65 -4.83
N THR A 42 5.11 -3.30 -4.35
CA THR A 42 4.20 -2.75 -3.35
C THR A 42 4.16 -3.71 -2.17
N ASN A 43 4.52 -3.23 -0.99
CA ASN A 43 4.32 -3.97 0.25
C ASN A 43 3.23 -3.28 1.06
N LEU A 44 2.26 -4.05 1.55
CA LEU A 44 1.18 -3.57 2.39
C LEU A 44 1.08 -4.41 3.65
N THR A 45 0.72 -3.77 4.75
CA THR A 45 0.56 -4.38 6.06
C THR A 45 -0.64 -3.78 6.76
N LEU A 46 -1.51 -4.62 7.28
CA LEU A 46 -2.68 -4.24 8.06
C LEU A 46 -2.39 -4.52 9.53
N THR A 47 -2.47 -3.48 10.36
CA THR A 47 -2.23 -3.56 11.80
C THR A 47 -3.51 -3.24 12.56
N ASN A 48 -3.87 -4.09 13.51
CA ASN A 48 -4.95 -3.83 14.45
C ASN A 48 -4.52 -2.72 15.43
N VAL A 49 -5.32 -1.65 15.54
CA VAL A 49 -4.97 -0.48 16.36
C VAL A 49 -5.10 -0.76 17.86
N GLU A 50 -5.95 -1.71 18.24
CA GLU A 50 -6.19 -2.05 19.64
C GLU A 50 -5.13 -3.03 20.17
N THR A 51 -4.73 -4.04 19.38
CA THR A 51 -3.76 -5.06 19.79
C THR A 51 -2.32 -4.78 19.32
N PHE A 52 -2.13 -3.84 18.38
CA PHE A 52 -0.86 -3.59 17.69
C PHE A 52 -0.30 -4.81 16.92
N GLU A 53 -1.15 -5.78 16.60
CA GLU A 53 -0.75 -6.99 15.88
C GLU A 53 -0.86 -6.83 14.36
N TYR A 54 0.04 -7.51 13.65
CA TYR A 54 -0.01 -7.61 12.19
C TYR A 54 -1.01 -8.69 11.79
N GLU A 55 -2.17 -8.26 11.31
CA GLU A 55 -3.27 -9.15 10.90
C GLU A 55 -3.05 -9.71 9.49
N TRP A 56 -2.41 -8.90 8.64
CA TRP A 56 -2.20 -9.27 7.25
C TRP A 56 -1.01 -8.52 6.66
N SER A 57 -0.29 -9.21 5.79
CA SER A 57 0.81 -8.64 5.02
C SER A 57 0.83 -9.25 3.63
N THR A 58 1.06 -8.41 2.63
CA THR A 58 1.20 -8.86 1.25
C THR A 58 2.28 -8.07 0.54
N LYS A 59 2.84 -8.71 -0.49
CA LYS A 59 3.79 -8.12 -1.41
C LYS A 59 3.34 -8.41 -2.83
N TYR A 60 3.21 -7.35 -3.62
CA TYR A 60 2.91 -7.43 -5.04
C TYR A 60 4.09 -6.89 -5.84
N GLU A 61 4.38 -7.56 -6.95
CA GLU A 61 5.42 -7.16 -7.88
C GLU A 61 4.88 -7.16 -9.30
N ILE A 62 5.12 -6.06 -10.03
CA ILE A 62 4.75 -5.92 -11.43
C ILE A 62 6.01 -5.53 -12.21
N LYS A 63 6.33 -6.29 -13.27
CA LYS A 63 7.45 -6.02 -14.17
C LYS A 63 6.93 -5.57 -15.53
N LYS A 64 7.40 -4.40 -15.99
CA LYS A 64 7.10 -3.87 -17.32
C LYS A 64 8.40 -3.77 -18.13
N THR A 65 8.48 -4.52 -19.23
CA THR A 65 9.62 -4.50 -20.14
C THR A 65 9.28 -3.67 -21.37
N PHE A 66 10.09 -2.66 -21.64
CA PHE A 66 10.03 -1.79 -22.80
C PHE A 66 11.18 -2.18 -23.74
N LYS A 67 10.85 -2.52 -24.98
CA LYS A 67 11.83 -2.62 -26.08
C LYS A 67 11.78 -1.29 -26.82
N ARG A 68 12.94 -0.68 -27.08
CA ARG A 68 13.01 0.46 -27.99
C ARG A 68 12.77 -0.07 -29.41
N SER A 69 11.54 0.05 -29.93
CA SER A 69 11.31 -0.17 -31.36
C SER A 69 11.97 1.00 -32.09
N GLY A 70 13.03 0.73 -32.84
CA GLY A 70 13.62 1.70 -33.75
C GLY A 70 12.59 2.10 -34.80
N ALA A 71 11.84 3.16 -34.54
CA ALA A 71 11.19 3.91 -35.60
C ALA A 71 12.29 4.74 -36.27
N GLY A 72 12.95 4.11 -37.25
CA GLY A 72 13.51 4.85 -38.36
C GLY A 72 12.36 5.57 -39.08
N TRP A 73 12.63 6.83 -39.40
CA TRP A 73 11.98 7.70 -40.38
C TRP A 73 11.17 6.99 -41.48
#